data_AF-A0A183D023-F1
#
_entry.id   AF-A0A183D023-F1
#
_cell.length_a   1.000
_cell.length_b   1.000
_cell.length_c   1.000
_cell.angle_alpha   90.00
_cell.angle_beta   90.00
_cell.angle_gamma   90.00
#
_symmetry.space_group_name_H-M   'P 1'
#
loop_
_entity.id
_entity.type
_entity.pdbx_description
1 polymer ?
#
loop_
_entity_poly.entity_id
_entity_poly.type
_entity_poly.pdbx_seq_one_letter_code
_entity_poly.pdbx_strand_id
1 'polypeptide(L)'
;MPNACDQRKHEECLPDGSYGQFTCQCAANHRRHPVTQICLIDECAAGTHDCDKNAKCVDTDDGYICTCREVTDECAQGTHNCSVNAYCIDLSKGFMCRCKENFIDFSPNPQHFGGTTCKPLVDECADKSLNTCSENAICIDTRESYKCQCKEGFIDHDELRNPGRICEKGLPKTNILIVCQTPVHLGSNLDWFWSNIEKRKLCWSNFLKQIRKHFASKILKRTS
;
A
#
# COMPACT_ATOMS: atom_id res chain seq x y z
N MET A 1 60.15 14.71 21.58
CA MET A 1 59.65 15.80 22.43
C MET A 1 58.24 16.14 21.97
N PRO A 2 57.20 16.03 22.83
CA PRO A 2 55.94 16.68 22.51
C PRO A 2 56.24 18.19 22.39
N ASN A 3 55.75 18.85 21.33
CA ASN A 3 55.97 20.28 21.02
C ASN A 3 57.24 20.63 20.23
N ALA A 4 57.76 19.75 19.37
CA ALA A 4 58.84 20.12 18.44
C ALA A 4 58.39 21.12 17.34
N CYS A 5 57.09 21.17 17.04
CA CYS A 5 56.48 22.06 16.06
C CYS A 5 55.70 23.18 16.75
N ASP A 6 55.48 24.30 16.03
CA ASP A 6 54.72 25.44 16.55
C ASP A 6 53.27 25.03 16.79
N GLN A 7 52.88 24.90 18.06
CA GLN A 7 51.54 24.48 18.46
C GLN A 7 50.45 25.38 17.88
N ARG A 8 50.75 26.65 17.60
CA ARG A 8 49.79 27.61 17.03
C ARG A 8 49.48 27.33 15.55
N LYS A 9 50.29 26.53 14.87
CA LYS A 9 50.10 26.14 13.47
C LYS A 9 49.36 24.81 13.29
N HIS A 10 49.06 24.11 14.39
CA HIS A 10 48.44 22.78 14.36
C HIS A 10 49.21 21.78 13.48
N GLU A 11 50.55 21.84 13.53
CA GLU A 11 51.45 20.95 12.79
C GLU A 11 51.78 19.70 13.60
N GLU A 12 52.00 18.60 12.89
CA GLU A 12 52.50 17.35 13.44
C GLU A 12 53.95 17.12 12.97
N CYS A 13 54.76 16.51 13.85
CA CYS A 13 56.14 16.14 13.51
C CYS A 13 56.12 14.81 12.75
N LEU A 14 56.09 14.90 11.42
CA LEU A 14 55.92 13.76 10.51
C LEU A 14 57.21 13.49 9.73
N PRO A 15 57.47 12.24 9.31
CA PRO A 15 58.67 11.91 8.53
C PRO A 15 58.64 12.57 7.15
N ASP A 16 59.80 13.07 6.71
CA ASP A 16 59.97 13.84 5.46
C ASP A 16 60.29 12.97 4.23
N GLY A 17 60.08 11.65 4.32
CA GLY A 17 60.47 10.69 3.29
C GLY A 17 61.98 10.42 3.17
N SER A 18 62.81 11.23 3.83
CA SER A 18 64.27 11.01 3.96
C SER A 18 64.58 10.14 5.19
N TYR A 19 65.53 9.21 5.05
CA TYR A 19 65.90 8.24 6.10
C TYR A 19 66.26 8.95 7.42
N GLY A 20 65.33 8.89 8.40
CA GLY A 20 65.52 9.41 9.75
C GLY A 20 65.23 10.91 9.95
N GLN A 21 64.68 11.62 8.96
CA GLN A 21 64.37 13.05 9.06
C GLN A 21 62.88 13.30 9.32
N PHE A 22 62.59 14.19 10.27
CA PHE A 22 61.24 14.62 10.62
C PHE A 22 61.09 16.12 10.36
N THR A 23 59.96 16.52 9.80
CA THR A 23 59.62 17.91 9.49
C THR A 23 58.22 18.22 10.01
N CYS A 24 57.97 19.50 10.32
CA CYS A 24 56.64 19.95 10.75
C CYS A 24 55.73 20.07 9.53
N GLN A 25 54.74 19.18 9.46
CA GLN A 25 53.83 19.07 8.33
C GLN A 25 52.39 19.09 8.85
N CYS A 26 51.44 19.40 7.96
CA CYS A 26 50.04 19.23 8.28
C CYS A 26 49.69 17.74 8.35
N ALA A 27 48.78 17.38 9.26
CA ALA A 27 48.25 16.03 9.34
C ALA A 27 47.58 15.60 8.03
N ALA A 28 47.34 14.30 7.87
CA ALA A 28 46.65 13.79 6.68
C ALA A 28 45.28 14.46 6.50
N ASN A 29 44.97 14.87 5.27
CA ASN A 29 43.74 15.59 4.88
C ASN A 29 43.60 17.02 5.43
N HIS A 30 44.64 17.57 6.07
CA HIS A 30 44.69 18.98 6.43
C HIS A 30 45.36 19.78 5.31
N ARG A 31 44.86 20.99 5.02
CA ARG A 31 45.47 21.94 4.09
C ARG A 31 46.20 23.04 4.85
N ARG A 32 47.32 23.52 4.30
CA ARG A 32 48.01 24.68 4.87
C ARG A 32 47.38 25.96 4.35
N HIS A 33 46.93 26.84 5.24
CA HIS A 33 46.38 28.13 4.85
C HIS A 33 47.47 29.02 4.20
N PRO A 34 47.23 29.64 3.04
CA PRO A 34 48.26 30.31 2.25
C PRO A 34 48.92 31.51 2.95
N VAL A 35 48.18 32.22 3.82
CA VAL A 35 48.69 33.42 4.52
C VAL A 35 49.20 33.09 5.92
N THR A 36 48.32 32.61 6.80
CA THR A 36 48.65 32.27 8.20
C THR A 36 49.55 31.03 8.36
N GLN A 37 49.65 30.17 7.34
CA GLN A 37 50.41 28.91 7.37
C GLN A 37 49.92 27.91 8.44
N ILE A 38 48.74 28.12 9.00
CA ILE A 38 48.08 27.20 9.94
C ILE A 38 47.51 26.02 9.15
N CYS A 39 47.60 24.82 9.71
CA CYS A 39 46.98 23.63 9.16
C CYS A 39 45.48 23.61 9.50
N LEU A 40 44.65 23.55 8.47
CA LEU A 40 43.19 23.57 8.53
C LEU A 40 42.64 22.21 8.08
N ILE A 41 41.61 21.73 8.74
CA ILE A 41 40.86 20.54 8.34
C ILE A 41 39.51 20.98 7.81
N ASP A 42 39.04 20.37 6.72
CA ASP A 42 37.66 20.53 6.28
C ASP A 42 36.79 19.56 7.09
N GLU A 43 36.19 20.03 8.19
CA GLU A 43 35.38 19.17 9.07
C GLU A 43 34.13 18.65 8.36
N CYS A 44 33.64 19.38 7.35
CA CYS A 44 32.50 18.99 6.54
C CYS A 44 32.83 17.80 5.64
N ALA A 45 34.00 17.80 5.00
CA ALA A 45 34.49 16.68 4.19
C ALA A 45 34.97 15.50 5.05
N ALA A 46 35.58 15.78 6.21
CA ALA A 46 36.07 14.77 7.14
C ALA A 46 34.94 14.10 7.95
N GLY A 47 33.75 14.71 8.02
CA GLY A 47 32.61 14.22 8.80
C GLY A 47 32.82 14.32 10.31
N THR A 48 33.66 15.27 10.76
CA THR A 48 34.00 15.48 12.17
C THR A 48 33.18 16.58 12.83
N HIS A 49 32.22 17.17 12.11
CA HIS A 49 31.30 18.19 12.62
C HIS A 49 30.13 17.58 13.40
N ASP A 50 29.50 18.39 14.26
CA ASP A 50 28.32 17.99 15.06
C ASP A 50 27.01 18.68 14.59
N CYS A 51 27.01 19.28 13.40
CA CYS A 51 25.83 19.94 12.83
C CYS A 51 24.56 19.05 12.88
N ASP A 52 23.42 19.67 13.22
CA ASP A 52 22.11 19.03 13.17
C ASP A 52 21.82 18.49 11.75
N LYS A 53 21.06 17.39 11.66
CA LYS A 53 20.64 16.80 10.37
C LYS A 53 19.90 17.78 9.44
N ASN A 54 19.28 18.82 9.99
CA ASN A 54 18.58 19.87 9.25
C ASN A 54 19.46 21.12 9.01
N ALA A 55 20.74 21.07 9.36
CA ALA A 55 21.72 22.09 9.05
C ALA A 55 22.62 21.64 7.88
N LYS A 56 23.28 22.63 7.27
CA LYS A 56 24.35 22.47 6.30
C LYS A 56 25.66 22.88 6.97
N CYS A 57 26.66 22.00 6.92
CA CYS A 57 28.02 22.31 7.34
C CYS A 57 28.69 23.21 6.30
N VAL A 58 29.39 24.23 6.78
CA VAL A 58 30.20 25.14 5.98
C VAL A 58 31.60 25.19 6.59
N ASP A 59 32.61 24.74 5.84
CA ASP A 59 34.03 24.80 6.20
C ASP A 59 34.49 26.27 6.25
N THR A 60 35.30 26.61 7.25
CA THR A 60 35.85 27.94 7.46
C THR A 60 37.30 27.84 7.96
N ASP A 61 38.07 28.92 7.84
CA ASP A 61 39.46 28.90 8.32
C ASP A 61 39.57 28.84 9.87
N ASP A 62 38.47 29.13 10.59
CA ASP A 62 38.38 29.04 12.05
C ASP A 62 37.66 27.74 12.53
N GLY A 63 37.47 26.77 11.64
CA GLY A 63 36.76 25.50 11.89
C GLY A 63 35.54 25.37 10.98
N TYR A 64 34.35 25.13 11.53
CA TYR A 64 33.12 25.01 10.74
C TYR A 64 31.95 25.79 11.32
N ILE A 65 31.01 26.16 10.44
CA ILE A 65 29.75 26.80 10.82
C ILE A 65 28.59 25.93 10.34
N CYS A 66 27.66 25.63 11.24
CA CYS A 66 26.40 24.97 10.91
C CYS A 66 25.35 26.03 10.59
N THR A 67 24.86 26.03 9.34
CA THR A 67 23.78 26.93 8.90
C THR A 67 22.48 26.17 8.78
N CYS A 68 21.38 26.67 9.34
CA CYS A 68 20.07 26.05 9.17
C CYS A 68 19.73 25.98 7.68
N ARG A 69 19.24 24.84 7.21
CA ARG A 69 18.66 24.79 5.85
C ARG A 69 17.43 25.68 5.82
N GLU A 70 17.31 26.48 4.77
CA GLU A 70 16.11 27.29 4.57
C GLU A 70 14.88 26.38 4.41
N VAL A 71 13.76 26.84 4.95
CA VAL A 71 12.45 26.21 4.68
C VAL A 71 12.07 26.63 3.27
N THR A 72 12.13 25.68 2.34
CA THR A 72 11.73 25.87 0.95
C THR A 72 10.22 25.78 0.86
N ASP A 73 9.56 26.79 0.29
CA ASP A 73 8.14 26.70 -0.08
C ASP A 73 8.03 25.99 -1.45
N GLU A 74 7.79 24.68 -1.43
CA GLU A 74 7.66 23.89 -2.66
C GLU A 74 6.38 24.22 -3.45
N CYS A 75 5.38 24.79 -2.77
CA CYS A 75 4.13 25.23 -3.39
C CYS A 75 4.34 26.50 -4.23
N ALA A 76 5.07 27.48 -3.71
CA ALA A 76 5.40 28.70 -4.45
C ALA A 76 6.41 28.45 -5.58
N GLN A 77 7.34 27.50 -5.39
CA GLN A 77 8.34 27.15 -6.40
C GLN A 77 7.82 26.18 -7.46
N GLY A 78 6.68 25.52 -7.23
CA GLY A 78 6.11 24.54 -8.15
C GLY A 78 6.95 23.26 -8.26
N THR A 79 7.75 22.94 -7.24
CA THR A 79 8.60 21.74 -7.17
C THR A 79 7.89 20.53 -6.55
N HIS A 80 6.65 20.71 -6.11
CA HIS A 80 5.80 19.66 -5.55
C HIS A 80 5.29 18.66 -6.60
N ASN A 81 4.87 17.48 -6.13
CA ASN A 81 4.29 16.42 -6.97
C ASN A 81 2.77 16.20 -6.76
N CYS A 82 2.08 17.18 -6.18
CA CYS A 82 0.63 17.13 -6.01
C CYS A 82 -0.11 16.90 -7.34
N SER A 83 -1.25 16.20 -7.27
CA SER A 83 -2.16 16.07 -8.41
C SER A 83 -2.61 17.45 -8.90
N VAL A 84 -2.87 17.58 -10.20
CA VAL A 84 -3.54 18.76 -10.77
C VAL A 84 -4.91 19.04 -10.13
N ASN A 85 -5.53 18.00 -9.56
CA ASN A 85 -6.79 18.07 -8.84
C ASN A 85 -6.60 18.13 -7.32
N ALA A 86 -5.44 18.55 -6.85
CA ALA A 86 -5.13 18.77 -5.43
C ALA A 86 -4.67 20.21 -5.16
N TYR A 87 -4.78 20.63 -3.91
CA TYR A 87 -4.12 21.80 -3.35
C TYR A 87 -2.76 21.39 -2.77
N CYS A 88 -1.74 22.21 -3.03
CA CYS A 88 -0.45 22.13 -2.34
C CYS A 88 -0.53 22.99 -1.06
N ILE A 89 -0.05 22.46 0.05
CA ILE A 89 0.00 23.15 1.34
C ILE A 89 1.45 23.08 1.83
N ASP A 90 2.08 24.24 1.91
CA ASP A 90 3.42 24.39 2.46
C ASP A 90 3.42 24.16 3.98
N LEU A 91 4.47 23.50 4.49
CA LEU A 91 4.64 23.21 5.91
C LEU A 91 6.03 23.69 6.34
N SER A 92 6.23 23.83 7.65
CA SER A 92 7.57 24.12 8.20
C SER A 92 8.63 23.07 7.86
N LYS A 93 8.21 21.92 7.34
CA LYS A 93 9.07 20.82 6.92
C LYS A 93 8.46 20.16 5.67
N GLY A 94 8.82 20.68 4.50
CA GLY A 94 8.32 20.22 3.20
C GLY A 94 6.86 20.63 2.96
N PHE A 95 6.15 19.87 2.14
CA PHE A 95 4.77 20.17 1.75
C PHE A 95 3.85 18.95 1.93
N MET A 96 2.53 19.19 1.88
CA MET A 96 1.53 18.13 1.72
C MET A 96 0.51 18.48 0.63
N CYS A 97 -0.08 17.45 0.03
CA CYS A 97 -1.11 17.61 -0.99
C CYS A 97 -2.48 17.18 -0.44
N ARG A 98 -3.54 17.87 -0.85
CA ARG A 98 -4.92 17.52 -0.50
C ARG A 98 -5.83 17.61 -1.71
N CYS A 99 -6.53 16.53 -2.05
CA CYS A 99 -7.48 16.56 -3.16
C CYS A 99 -8.51 17.70 -2.99
N LYS A 100 -8.86 18.33 -4.11
CA LYS A 100 -9.90 19.37 -4.19
C LYS A 100 -11.27 18.77 -3.83
N GLU A 101 -12.24 19.65 -3.59
CA GLU A 101 -13.64 19.24 -3.41
C GLU A 101 -14.13 18.43 -4.62
N ASN A 102 -14.96 17.42 -4.37
CA ASN A 102 -15.42 16.44 -5.36
C ASN A 102 -14.31 15.57 -5.98
N PHE A 103 -13.16 15.45 -5.33
CA PHE A 103 -12.13 14.47 -5.67
C PHE A 103 -11.77 13.58 -4.48
N ILE A 104 -11.38 12.34 -4.78
CA ILE A 104 -10.98 11.33 -3.81
C ILE A 104 -9.54 10.92 -4.06
N ASP A 105 -8.83 10.70 -2.95
CA ASP A 105 -7.44 10.31 -2.93
C ASP A 105 -7.28 8.80 -3.14
N PHE A 106 -6.61 8.42 -4.23
CA PHE A 106 -6.23 7.05 -4.58
C PHE A 106 -4.72 6.85 -4.51
N SER A 107 -4.01 7.74 -3.84
CA SER A 107 -2.55 7.68 -3.75
C SER A 107 -2.08 6.46 -2.96
N PRO A 108 -0.96 5.84 -3.34
CA PRO A 108 -0.38 4.74 -2.57
C PRO A 108 0.10 5.27 -1.22
N ASN A 109 -0.32 4.63 -0.12
CA ASN A 109 -0.05 5.10 1.26
C ASN A 109 -0.44 6.59 1.47
N PRO A 110 -1.74 6.90 1.58
CA PRO A 110 -2.25 8.28 1.68
C PRO A 110 -1.67 9.11 2.83
N GLN A 111 -1.14 8.48 3.88
CA GLN A 111 -0.50 9.19 4.99
C GLN A 111 0.83 9.85 4.59
N HIS A 112 1.54 9.30 3.60
CA HIS A 112 2.86 9.78 3.18
C HIS A 112 2.83 10.41 1.79
N PHE A 113 1.98 9.92 0.89
CA PHE A 113 1.89 10.37 -0.51
C PHE A 113 0.48 10.83 -0.90
N GLY A 114 -0.33 11.23 0.09
CA GLY A 114 -1.69 11.70 -0.14
C GLY A 114 -1.74 12.86 -1.14
N GLY A 115 -2.85 12.96 -1.87
CA GLY A 115 -3.11 14.02 -2.84
C GLY A 115 -2.24 14.00 -4.11
N THR A 116 -1.48 12.93 -4.37
CA THR A 116 -0.72 12.75 -5.62
C THR A 116 -1.59 12.17 -6.74
N THR A 117 -2.59 11.35 -6.38
CA THR A 117 -3.59 10.78 -7.31
C THR A 117 -5.00 11.10 -6.84
N CYS A 118 -5.61 12.12 -7.44
CA CYS A 118 -6.98 12.54 -7.12
C CYS A 118 -7.92 12.22 -8.29
N LYS A 119 -8.93 11.38 -8.06
CA LYS A 119 -9.96 11.03 -9.04
C LYS A 119 -11.29 11.72 -8.71
N PRO A 120 -12.08 12.13 -9.72
CA PRO A 120 -13.36 12.77 -9.47
C PRO A 120 -14.31 11.81 -8.73
N LEU A 121 -15.14 12.38 -7.85
CA LEU A 121 -16.30 11.70 -7.30
C LEU A 121 -17.37 11.66 -8.39
N VAL A 122 -17.81 10.46 -8.75
CA VAL A 122 -18.79 10.23 -9.82
C VAL A 122 -19.81 9.23 -9.28
N ASP A 123 -21.09 9.55 -9.39
CA ASP A 123 -22.15 8.56 -9.15
C ASP A 123 -22.25 7.66 -10.39
N GLU A 124 -21.59 6.50 -10.35
CA GLU A 124 -21.63 5.57 -11.48
C GLU A 124 -22.98 4.86 -11.62
N CYS A 125 -23.87 4.97 -10.63
CA CYS A 125 -25.22 4.38 -10.68
C CYS A 125 -26.25 5.32 -11.35
N ALA A 126 -25.96 6.62 -11.43
CA ALA A 126 -26.80 7.58 -12.14
C ALA A 126 -26.86 7.34 -13.66
N ASP A 127 -25.81 6.76 -14.25
CA ASP A 127 -25.74 6.44 -15.67
C ASP A 127 -25.27 5.00 -15.88
N LYS A 128 -26.06 4.22 -16.63
CA LYS A 128 -25.78 2.81 -16.90
C LYS A 128 -24.51 2.58 -17.74
N SER A 129 -24.00 3.59 -18.43
CA SER A 129 -22.72 3.52 -19.16
C SER A 129 -21.49 3.64 -18.26
N LEU A 130 -21.65 4.13 -17.03
CA LEU A 130 -20.56 4.34 -16.07
C LEU A 130 -20.33 3.13 -15.15
N ASN A 131 -21.30 2.21 -15.08
CA ASN A 131 -21.18 0.98 -14.33
C ASN A 131 -21.26 -0.26 -15.22
N THR A 132 -20.74 -1.37 -14.71
CA THR A 132 -20.70 -2.65 -15.44
C THR A 132 -21.70 -3.66 -14.90
N CYS A 133 -22.67 -3.22 -14.11
CA CYS A 133 -23.49 -4.10 -13.30
C CYS A 133 -24.49 -4.90 -14.13
N SER A 134 -24.74 -6.14 -13.72
CA SER A 134 -25.76 -6.96 -14.38
C SER A 134 -27.11 -6.24 -14.35
N GLU A 135 -27.93 -6.44 -15.37
CA GLU A 135 -29.31 -5.92 -15.38
C GLU A 135 -30.15 -6.49 -14.22
N ASN A 136 -29.77 -7.67 -13.74
CA ASN A 136 -30.37 -8.34 -12.59
C ASN A 136 -29.64 -8.03 -11.26
N ALA A 137 -28.81 -6.99 -11.22
CA ALA A 137 -28.17 -6.47 -10.02
C ALA A 137 -28.72 -5.10 -9.62
N ILE A 138 -28.49 -4.75 -8.37
CA ILE A 138 -28.67 -3.42 -7.78
C ILE A 138 -27.30 -2.74 -7.80
N CYS A 139 -27.24 -1.53 -8.36
CA CYS A 139 -26.06 -0.67 -8.29
C CYS A 139 -26.11 0.15 -7.00
N ILE A 140 -24.98 0.20 -6.29
CA ILE A 140 -24.81 0.94 -5.04
C ILE A 140 -23.62 1.86 -5.23
N ASP A 141 -23.88 3.15 -5.32
CA ASP A 141 -22.84 4.16 -5.35
C ASP A 141 -22.11 4.20 -4.01
N THR A 142 -20.80 4.32 -4.04
CA THR A 142 -19.96 4.42 -2.85
C THR A 142 -19.02 5.59 -3.02
N ARG A 143 -18.40 6.02 -1.92
CA ARG A 143 -17.46 7.13 -2.00
C ARG A 143 -16.36 6.82 -3.02
N GLU A 144 -15.70 5.67 -2.92
CA GLU A 144 -14.50 5.37 -3.72
C GLU A 144 -14.81 4.84 -5.13
N SER A 145 -16.03 4.43 -5.44
CA SER A 145 -16.54 4.00 -6.78
C SER A 145 -17.95 3.40 -6.56
N TYR A 146 -18.31 2.29 -7.20
CA TYR A 146 -19.60 1.63 -7.05
C TYR A 146 -19.46 0.12 -6.78
N LYS A 147 -20.49 -0.44 -6.14
CA LYS A 147 -20.63 -1.87 -5.86
C LYS A 147 -21.92 -2.39 -6.49
N CYS A 148 -21.93 -3.65 -6.87
CA CYS A 148 -23.16 -4.28 -7.35
C CYS A 148 -23.47 -5.57 -6.64
N GLN A 149 -24.77 -5.79 -6.47
CA GLN A 149 -25.31 -6.89 -5.71
C GLN A 149 -26.47 -7.50 -6.50
N CYS A 150 -26.44 -8.82 -6.74
CA CYS A 150 -27.56 -9.48 -7.41
C CYS A 150 -28.88 -9.26 -6.67
N LYS A 151 -29.96 -9.01 -7.42
CA LYS A 151 -31.31 -8.88 -6.89
C LYS A 151 -31.73 -10.18 -6.21
N GLU A 152 -32.69 -10.11 -5.31
CA GLU A 152 -33.23 -11.30 -4.65
C GLU A 152 -33.72 -12.33 -5.68
N GLY A 153 -33.37 -13.60 -5.45
CA GLY A 153 -33.66 -14.70 -6.38
C GLY A 153 -32.66 -14.87 -7.52
N PHE A 154 -31.59 -14.06 -7.59
CA PHE A 154 -30.46 -14.26 -8.50
C PHE A 154 -29.22 -14.73 -7.73
N ILE A 155 -28.42 -15.58 -8.36
CA ILE A 155 -27.16 -16.10 -7.84
C ILE A 155 -26.01 -15.39 -8.56
N ASP A 156 -25.02 -14.95 -7.79
CA ASP A 156 -23.80 -14.36 -8.30
C ASP A 156 -22.80 -15.46 -8.67
N HIS A 157 -22.35 -15.46 -9.93
CA HIS A 157 -21.37 -16.43 -10.42
C HIS A 157 -19.93 -15.95 -10.32
N ASP A 158 -19.69 -14.70 -9.90
CA ASP A 158 -18.35 -14.12 -9.74
C ASP A 158 -18.23 -13.26 -8.46
N GLU A 159 -18.78 -13.77 -7.36
CA GLU A 159 -18.88 -13.06 -6.07
C GLU A 159 -17.52 -12.58 -5.53
N LEU A 160 -16.43 -13.31 -5.81
CA LEU A 160 -15.10 -13.01 -5.25
C LEU A 160 -14.31 -11.99 -6.07
N ARG A 161 -14.46 -11.98 -7.39
CA ARG A 161 -13.66 -11.11 -8.26
C ARG A 161 -14.46 -9.93 -8.76
N ASN A 162 -15.69 -10.15 -9.21
CA ASN A 162 -16.56 -9.11 -9.75
C ASN A 162 -18.02 -9.27 -9.30
N PRO A 163 -18.31 -9.03 -8.02
CA PRO A 163 -19.66 -9.19 -7.50
C PRO A 163 -20.71 -8.35 -8.24
N GLY A 164 -21.88 -8.94 -8.44
CA GLY A 164 -23.04 -8.35 -9.10
C GLY A 164 -22.91 -8.13 -10.61
N ARG A 165 -21.84 -8.66 -11.24
CA ARG A 165 -21.62 -8.56 -12.69
C ARG A 165 -22.23 -9.72 -13.47
N ILE A 166 -22.35 -10.88 -12.85
CA ILE A 166 -22.92 -12.09 -13.46
C ILE A 166 -24.03 -12.63 -12.55
N CYS A 167 -25.26 -12.15 -12.76
CA CYS A 167 -26.44 -12.52 -11.98
C CYS A 167 -27.38 -13.39 -12.80
N GLU A 168 -27.45 -14.68 -12.48
CA GLU A 168 -28.36 -15.63 -13.14
C GLU A 168 -29.51 -16.01 -12.22
N LYS A 169 -30.67 -16.32 -12.80
CA LYS A 169 -31.87 -16.65 -12.03
C LYS A 169 -31.62 -17.89 -11.20
N GLY A 170 -31.59 -17.74 -9.88
CA GLY A 170 -31.52 -18.84 -8.95
C GLY A 170 -32.78 -19.68 -9.08
N LEU A 171 -32.63 -21.01 -9.01
CA LEU A 171 -33.78 -21.87 -8.80
C LEU A 171 -34.49 -21.38 -7.53
N PRO A 172 -35.83 -21.30 -7.53
CA PRO A 172 -36.55 -20.91 -6.34
C PRO A 172 -36.05 -21.78 -5.19
N LYS A 173 -35.75 -21.16 -4.04
CA LYS A 173 -35.64 -21.87 -2.78
C LYS A 173 -37.03 -22.41 -2.45
N THR A 174 -37.56 -23.35 -3.26
CA THR A 174 -38.62 -24.23 -2.80
C THR A 174 -38.03 -24.85 -1.55
N ASN A 175 -38.70 -24.69 -0.42
CA ASN A 175 -38.50 -25.57 0.72
C ASN A 175 -38.59 -26.99 0.16
N ILE A 176 -37.44 -27.59 -0.15
CA ILE A 176 -37.35 -29.03 -0.30
C ILE A 176 -37.53 -29.49 1.14
N LEU A 177 -38.79 -29.64 1.55
CA LEU A 177 -39.13 -30.55 2.62
C LEU A 177 -38.55 -31.88 2.15
N ILE A 178 -37.39 -32.25 2.66
CA ILE A 178 -36.90 -33.62 2.55
C ILE A 178 -37.90 -34.43 3.39
N VAL A 179 -39.02 -34.82 2.79
CA VAL A 179 -39.91 -35.81 3.38
C VAL A 179 -39.17 -37.12 3.21
N CYS A 180 -38.36 -37.47 4.21
CA CYS A 180 -37.90 -38.83 4.40
C CYS A 180 -39.14 -39.67 4.69
N GLN A 181 -39.79 -40.22 3.65
CA GLN A 181 -40.76 -41.28 3.83
C GLN A 181 -40.00 -42.48 4.38
N THR A 182 -40.15 -42.73 5.69
CA THR A 182 -39.87 -44.05 6.24
C THR A 182 -40.94 -45.01 5.71
N PRO A 183 -40.58 -46.25 5.32
CA PRO A 183 -41.59 -47.24 4.98
C PRO A 183 -42.43 -47.51 6.23
N VAL A 184 -43.75 -47.42 6.09
CA VAL A 184 -44.70 -47.87 7.10
C VAL A 184 -44.51 -49.36 7.28
N HIS A 185 -43.96 -49.77 8.42
CA HIS A 185 -44.17 -51.11 8.97
C HIS A 185 -44.63 -50.97 10.42
N LEU A 186 -45.71 -51.70 10.71
CA LEU A 186 -46.41 -51.74 11.98
C LEU A 186 -45.48 -52.09 13.15
N GLY A 187 -45.67 -51.44 14.30
CA GLY A 187 -45.18 -51.95 15.58
C GLY A 187 -44.62 -50.90 16.54
N SER A 188 -45.49 -50.45 17.45
CA SER A 188 -45.26 -50.08 18.87
C SER A 188 -43.91 -49.51 19.36
N ASN A 189 -44.01 -48.30 19.95
CA ASN A 189 -43.29 -47.76 21.12
C ASN A 189 -41.82 -48.15 21.35
N LEU A 190 -40.93 -47.16 21.26
CA LEU A 190 -40.16 -46.60 22.38
C LEU A 190 -39.19 -45.53 21.85
N ASP A 191 -38.98 -44.48 22.66
CA ASP A 191 -38.08 -43.35 22.43
C ASP A 191 -36.71 -43.75 21.87
N TRP A 192 -36.04 -42.84 21.14
CA TRP A 192 -34.60 -42.56 21.33
C TRP A 192 -34.12 -41.34 20.54
N PHE A 193 -33.59 -40.38 21.31
CA PHE A 193 -32.61 -39.35 20.92
C PHE A 193 -31.38 -40.00 20.28
N TRP A 194 -31.00 -39.75 19.02
CA TRP A 194 -29.59 -39.92 18.57
C TRP A 194 -29.12 -38.91 17.53
N SER A 195 -27.91 -38.44 17.79
CA SER A 195 -27.08 -37.48 17.08
C SER A 195 -26.31 -38.12 15.90
N ASN A 196 -26.09 -37.29 14.87
CA ASN A 196 -24.96 -37.24 13.92
C ASN A 196 -24.44 -38.47 13.11
N ILE A 197 -24.11 -38.12 11.86
CA ILE A 197 -22.98 -38.58 11.01
C ILE A 197 -23.13 -39.84 10.11
N GLU A 198 -23.96 -40.85 10.36
CA GLU A 198 -23.99 -42.03 9.45
C GLU A 198 -25.06 -42.04 8.33
N LYS A 199 -26.04 -41.12 8.31
CA LYS A 199 -27.07 -41.08 7.25
C LYS A 199 -26.62 -40.48 5.91
N ARG A 200 -25.37 -40.03 5.80
CA ARG A 200 -24.83 -39.48 4.53
C ARG A 200 -24.64 -40.55 3.45
N LYS A 201 -24.45 -41.83 3.82
CA LYS A 201 -24.14 -42.90 2.84
C LYS A 201 -25.35 -43.43 2.07
N LEU A 202 -26.57 -43.45 2.65
CA LEU A 202 -27.77 -43.90 1.91
C LEU A 202 -28.48 -42.80 1.10
N CYS A 203 -28.28 -41.52 1.45
CA CYS A 203 -28.85 -40.42 0.67
C CYS A 203 -28.08 -40.20 -0.66
N TRP A 204 -26.77 -40.45 -0.66
CA TRP A 204 -25.91 -40.28 -1.84
C TRP A 204 -26.16 -41.29 -2.95
N SER A 205 -26.50 -42.55 -2.63
CA SER A 205 -26.69 -43.60 -3.65
C SER A 205 -27.96 -43.39 -4.48
N ASN A 206 -29.03 -42.87 -3.86
CA ASN A 206 -30.26 -42.52 -4.56
C ASN A 206 -30.19 -41.16 -5.26
N PHE A 207 -29.44 -40.19 -4.71
CA PHE A 207 -29.14 -38.91 -5.35
C PHE A 207 -28.39 -39.10 -6.69
N LEU A 208 -27.37 -39.96 -6.73
CA LEU A 208 -26.65 -40.30 -7.97
C LEU A 208 -27.53 -41.05 -8.99
N LYS A 209 -28.48 -41.88 -8.54
CA LYS A 209 -29.46 -42.55 -9.42
C LYS A 209 -30.47 -41.55 -10.03
N GLN A 210 -30.86 -40.52 -9.28
CA GLN A 210 -31.80 -39.50 -9.75
C GLN A 210 -31.14 -38.51 -10.72
N ILE A 211 -29.88 -38.12 -10.46
CA ILE A 211 -29.07 -37.32 -11.39
C ILE A 211 -28.84 -38.09 -12.71
N ARG A 212 -28.54 -39.40 -12.64
CA ARG A 212 -28.40 -40.24 -13.85
C ARG A 212 -29.68 -40.31 -14.70
N LYS A 213 -30.86 -40.40 -14.08
CA LYS A 213 -32.15 -40.35 -14.80
C LYS A 213 -32.42 -38.99 -15.45
N HIS A 214 -32.05 -37.89 -14.77
CA HIS A 214 -32.27 -36.54 -15.28
C HIS A 214 -31.32 -36.17 -16.44
N PHE A 215 -30.09 -36.69 -16.46
CA PHE A 215 -29.17 -36.58 -17.59
C PHE A 215 -29.55 -37.50 -18.77
N ALA A 216 -30.03 -38.71 -18.51
CA ALA A 216 -30.49 -39.63 -19.57
C ALA A 216 -31.69 -39.08 -20.37
N SER A 217 -32.61 -38.37 -19.71
CA SER A 217 -33.76 -37.73 -20.37
C SER A 217 -33.36 -36.51 -21.23
N LYS A 218 -32.24 -35.84 -20.91
CA LYS A 218 -31.75 -34.67 -21.66
C LYS A 218 -30.93 -35.04 -22.91
N ILE A 219 -30.34 -36.24 -22.97
CA ILE A 219 -29.60 -36.75 -24.14
C ILE A 219 -30.57 -37.26 -25.23
N LEU A 220 -31.72 -37.85 -24.86
CA LEU A 220 -32.75 -38.33 -25.80
C LEU A 220 -33.54 -37.22 -26.54
N LYS A 221 -33.40 -35.95 -26.14
CA LYS A 221 -34.05 -34.80 -26.81
C LYS A 221 -33.13 -34.01 -27.76
N ARG A 222 -31.92 -34.51 -28.05
CA ARG A 222 -30.96 -33.86 -28.96
C ARG A 222 -30.65 -34.66 -30.24
N THR A 223 -31.34 -35.77 -30.47
CA THR A 223 -31.26 -36.58 -31.71
C THR A 223 -32.66 -36.98 -32.21
N SER A 224 -33.53 -35.98 -32.39
CA SER A 224 -34.73 -36.06 -33.23
C SER A 224 -35.01 -34.70 -33.84
#